data_AF-A0A957P690-F1
#
_entry.id   AF-A0A957P690-F1
#
_cell.length_a   1.000
_cell.length_b   1.000
_cell.length_c   1.000
_cell.angle_alpha   90.00
_cell.angle_beta   90.00
_cell.angle_gamma   90.00
#
_symmetry.space_group_name_H-M   'P 1'
#
loop_
_entity.id
_entity.type
_entity.pdbx_description
1 polymer ?
#
loop_
_entity_poly.entity_id
_entity_poly.type
_entity_poly.pdbx_seq_one_letter_code
_entity_poly.pdbx_strand_id
1 'polypeptide(L)'
;NTVTGDELLNTIPGFGDRMVREFQEYRPYISIQQFRREIGKYVDDAQVADYEQYVYVPVDVNESDAETLKQLPGVDDAIAEELMAARPYDSNDAFLSKLAELVSPEDAAAASGYLAQ
;
A
#
# COMPACT_ATOMS: atom_id res chain seq x y z
N ASN A 1 1.54 -8.08 -1.16
CA ASN A 1 2.31 -9.24 -0.63
C ASN A 1 2.08 -10.55 -1.37
N THR A 2 1.85 -10.55 -2.69
CA THR A 2 1.61 -11.79 -3.47
C THR A 2 2.29 -11.79 -4.84
N VAL A 3 2.66 -10.61 -5.35
CA VAL A 3 3.33 -10.41 -6.64
C VAL A 3 4.56 -11.32 -6.82
N THR A 4 4.70 -11.89 -8.01
CA THR A 4 5.82 -12.75 -8.42
C THR A 4 6.98 -11.93 -9.00
N GLY A 5 8.15 -12.54 -9.12
CA GLY A 5 9.30 -11.90 -9.77
C GLY A 5 9.02 -11.53 -11.23
N ASP A 6 8.39 -12.42 -11.98
CA ASP A 6 8.05 -12.17 -13.39
C ASP A 6 7.05 -11.03 -13.55
N GLU A 7 6.07 -10.91 -12.66
CA GLU A 7 5.15 -9.77 -12.67
C GLU A 7 5.88 -8.45 -12.41
N LEU A 8 6.84 -8.42 -11.48
CA LEU A 8 7.65 -7.23 -11.22
C LEU A 8 8.49 -6.84 -12.44
N LEU A 9 9.20 -7.80 -13.05
CA LEU A 9 10.01 -7.58 -14.26
C LEU A 9 9.19 -7.02 -15.43
N ASN A 10 7.96 -7.50 -15.59
CA ASN A 10 7.11 -7.14 -16.73
C ASN A 10 6.28 -5.86 -16.49
N THR A 11 6.06 -5.48 -15.24
CA THR A 11 5.16 -4.35 -14.89
C THR A 11 5.92 -3.07 -14.59
N ILE A 12 7.06 -3.15 -13.89
CA ILE A 12 7.76 -1.97 -13.37
C ILE A 12 8.95 -1.64 -14.29
N PRO A 13 8.95 -0.50 -15.00
CA PRO A 13 10.06 -0.11 -15.85
C PRO A 13 11.38 0.00 -15.07
N GLY A 14 12.46 -0.59 -15.59
CA GLY A 14 13.78 -0.53 -14.96
C GLY A 14 13.99 -1.51 -13.79
N PHE A 15 12.96 -2.29 -13.43
CA PHE A 15 13.01 -3.25 -12.33
C PHE A 15 13.71 -4.55 -12.77
N GLY A 16 15.05 -4.58 -12.69
CA GLY A 16 15.84 -5.75 -13.12
C GLY A 16 15.92 -6.90 -12.11
N ASP A 17 16.49 -8.04 -12.52
CA ASP A 17 16.60 -9.28 -11.72
C ASP A 17 17.19 -9.08 -10.31
N ARG A 18 18.17 -8.17 -10.20
CA ARG A 18 18.74 -7.83 -8.90
C ARG A 18 17.67 -7.21 -7.99
N MET A 19 16.94 -6.22 -8.49
CA MET A 19 15.90 -5.53 -7.72
C MET A 19 14.76 -6.47 -7.34
N VAL A 20 14.39 -7.40 -8.22
CA VAL A 20 13.41 -8.46 -7.92
C VAL A 20 13.83 -9.27 -6.70
N ARG A 21 15.11 -9.65 -6.61
CA ARG A 21 15.64 -10.38 -5.47
C ARG A 21 15.56 -9.56 -4.19
N GLU A 22 16.04 -8.30 -4.22
CA GLU A 22 16.00 -7.42 -3.05
C GLU A 22 14.55 -7.20 -2.59
N PHE A 23 13.62 -6.95 -3.52
CA PHE A 23 12.22 -6.75 -3.22
C PHE A 23 11.59 -7.97 -2.53
N GLN A 24 11.90 -9.18 -3.00
CA GLN A 24 11.37 -10.42 -2.43
C GLN A 24 11.95 -10.73 -1.04
N GLU A 25 13.22 -10.41 -0.79
CA GLU A 25 13.90 -10.66 0.49
C GLU A 25 13.21 -9.95 1.67
N TYR A 26 12.66 -8.75 1.45
CA TYR A 26 12.02 -7.96 2.50
C TYR A 26 10.53 -8.25 2.72
N ARG A 27 9.96 -9.21 1.99
CA ARG A 27 8.55 -9.59 2.21
C ARG A 27 8.37 -10.36 3.53
N PRO A 28 7.20 -10.22 4.19
CA PRO A 28 6.10 -9.34 3.81
C PRO A 28 6.40 -7.87 4.14
N TYR A 29 5.95 -6.98 3.27
CA TYR A 29 5.87 -5.55 3.59
C TYR A 29 4.61 -5.31 4.40
N ILE A 30 4.73 -4.69 5.57
CA ILE A 30 3.59 -4.31 6.43
C ILE A 30 3.30 -2.81 6.37
N SER A 31 4.19 -2.04 5.76
CA SER A 31 4.09 -0.60 5.59
C SER A 31 4.71 -0.14 4.28
N ILE A 32 4.10 0.83 3.61
CA ILE A 32 4.73 1.46 2.44
C ILE A 32 6.03 2.19 2.81
N GLN A 33 6.17 2.64 4.05
CA GLN A 33 7.42 3.23 4.55
C GLN A 33 8.54 2.19 4.66
N GLN A 34 8.20 0.95 4.99
CA GLN A 34 9.16 -0.17 4.94
C GLN A 34 9.63 -0.36 3.50
N PHE A 35 8.72 -0.40 2.52
CA PHE A 35 9.10 -0.49 1.10
C PHE A 35 10.05 0.65 0.70
N ARG A 36 9.70 1.91 0.98
CA ARG A 36 10.55 3.07 0.67
C ARG A 36 11.95 2.93 1.28
N ARG A 37 12.04 2.55 2.56
CA ARG A 37 13.31 2.39 3.28
C ARG A 37 14.17 1.26 2.73
N GLU A 38 13.58 0.09 2.48
CA GLU A 38 14.35 -1.09 2.07
C GLU A 38 14.79 -0.98 0.60
N ILE A 39 13.93 -0.45 -0.29
CA ILE A 39 14.27 -0.26 -1.71
C ILE A 39 15.20 0.93 -1.92
N GLY A 40 15.05 2.00 -1.14
CA GLY A 40 15.95 3.17 -1.17
C GLY A 40 17.41 2.87 -0.80
N LYS A 41 17.74 1.67 -0.32
CA LYS A 41 19.13 1.21 -0.17
C LYS A 41 19.83 0.96 -1.51
N TYR A 42 19.08 0.80 -2.59
CA TYR A 42 19.56 0.32 -3.88
C TYR A 42 19.32 1.30 -5.03
N VAL A 43 18.39 2.24 -4.86
CA VAL A 43 18.03 3.28 -5.82
C VAL A 43 17.79 4.60 -5.09
N ASP A 44 17.76 5.71 -5.82
CA ASP A 44 17.47 7.02 -5.24
C ASP A 44 15.97 7.26 -4.99
N ASP A 45 15.66 8.34 -4.25
CA ASP A 45 14.29 8.67 -3.84
C ASP A 45 13.34 8.88 -5.03
N ALA A 46 13.85 9.41 -6.15
CA ALA A 46 13.06 9.60 -7.35
C ALA A 46 12.64 8.25 -7.95
N GLN A 47 13.58 7.31 -8.03
CA GLN A 47 13.29 5.96 -8.53
C GLN A 47 12.40 5.16 -7.58
N VAL A 48 12.53 5.34 -6.27
CA VAL A 48 11.59 4.76 -5.28
C VAL A 48 10.17 5.27 -5.55
N ALA A 49 10.00 6.58 -5.72
CA ALA A 49 8.70 7.18 -5.98
C ALA A 49 8.09 6.67 -7.30
N ASP A 50 8.90 6.47 -8.34
CA ASP A 50 8.44 5.87 -9.59
C ASP A 50 7.98 4.42 -9.40
N TYR A 51 8.70 3.60 -8.62
CA TYR A 51 8.30 2.22 -8.33
C TYR A 51 7.02 2.13 -7.50
N GLU A 52 6.84 3.06 -6.55
CA GLU A 52 5.68 3.12 -5.67
C GLU A 52 4.36 3.28 -6.44
N GLN A 53 4.38 3.84 -7.65
CA GLN A 53 3.19 3.93 -8.52
C GLN A 53 2.63 2.57 -8.94
N TYR A 54 3.44 1.51 -8.89
CA TYR A 54 3.09 0.17 -9.35
C TYR A 54 2.84 -0.82 -8.22
N VAL A 55 3.06 -0.41 -6.97
CA VAL A 55 2.96 -1.30 -5.81
C VAL A 55 2.11 -0.69 -4.72
N TYR A 56 1.37 -1.55 -4.03
CA TYR A 56 0.76 -1.19 -2.77
C TYR A 56 1.03 -2.27 -1.72
N VAL A 57 1.02 -1.86 -0.47
CA VAL A 57 1.02 -2.74 0.68
C VAL A 57 -0.43 -3.00 1.07
N PRO A 58 -0.89 -4.28 1.12
CA PRO A 58 -2.24 -4.57 1.55
C PRO A 58 -2.53 -3.98 2.92
N VAL A 59 -3.64 -3.25 3.03
CA VAL A 59 -4.04 -2.53 4.24
C VAL A 59 -4.62 -3.52 5.24
N ASP A 60 -3.94 -3.63 6.38
CA ASP A 60 -4.56 -4.14 7.59
C ASP A 60 -5.35 -3.00 8.25
N VAL A 61 -6.66 -3.19 8.35
CA VAL A 61 -7.60 -2.14 8.82
C VAL A 61 -7.32 -1.68 10.25
N ASN A 62 -6.66 -2.51 11.06
CA ASN A 62 -6.37 -2.25 12.46
C ASN A 62 -4.89 -1.97 12.74
N GLU A 63 -3.98 -2.39 11.86
CA GLU A 63 -2.53 -2.30 12.12
C GLU A 63 -1.77 -1.37 11.16
N SER A 64 -2.24 -1.15 9.93
CA SER A 64 -1.49 -0.35 8.95
C SER A 64 -1.26 1.10 9.40
N ASP A 65 -0.13 1.67 9.03
CA ASP A 65 0.17 3.07 9.34
C ASP A 65 -0.54 4.06 8.40
N ALA A 66 -0.48 5.34 8.73
CA ALA A 66 -1.12 6.42 7.96
C ALA A 66 -0.66 6.44 6.48
N GLU A 67 0.64 6.24 6.23
CA GLU A 67 1.19 6.25 4.88
C GLU A 67 0.67 5.09 4.04
N THR A 68 0.46 3.92 4.66
CA THR A 68 -0.12 2.76 4.01
C THR A 68 -1.61 2.95 3.75
N LEU A 69 -2.33 3.59 4.68
CA LEU A 69 -3.74 3.97 4.46
C LEU A 69 -3.89 4.95 3.28
N LYS A 70 -2.94 5.88 3.11
CA LYS A 70 -2.92 6.83 1.98
C LYS A 70 -2.69 6.19 0.61
N GLN A 71 -2.40 4.89 0.55
CA GLN A 71 -2.42 4.16 -0.72
C GLN A 71 -3.84 3.86 -1.21
N LEU A 72 -4.84 3.96 -0.34
CA LEU A 72 -6.25 3.85 -0.72
C LEU A 72 -6.65 5.08 -1.55
N PRO A 73 -7.39 4.89 -2.67
CA PRO A 73 -7.91 6.00 -3.46
C PRO A 73 -8.70 6.98 -2.58
N GLY A 74 -8.45 8.29 -2.79
CA GLY A 74 -9.14 9.36 -2.07
C GLY A 74 -8.71 9.58 -0.61
N VAL A 75 -7.80 8.78 -0.05
CA VAL A 75 -7.36 8.95 1.35
C VAL A 75 -6.19 9.92 1.46
N ASP A 76 -6.43 11.07 2.10
CA ASP A 76 -5.40 12.03 2.48
C ASP A 76 -4.99 11.86 3.96
N ASP A 77 -4.13 12.76 4.46
CA ASP A 77 -3.66 12.73 5.85
C ASP A 77 -4.81 12.82 6.87
N ALA A 78 -5.80 13.68 6.62
CA ALA A 78 -6.92 13.87 7.54
C ALA A 78 -7.82 12.63 7.60
N ILE A 79 -8.09 12.02 6.44
CA ILE A 79 -8.88 10.79 6.35
C ILE A 79 -8.11 9.62 6.98
N ALA A 80 -6.81 9.50 6.74
CA ALA A 80 -5.99 8.46 7.35
C ALA A 80 -6.00 8.56 8.89
N GLU A 81 -5.87 9.77 9.44
CA GLU A 81 -5.99 10.02 10.88
C GLU A 81 -7.35 9.63 11.44
N GLU A 82 -8.44 9.98 10.76
CA GLU A 82 -9.80 9.61 11.19
C GLU A 82 -10.01 8.09 11.18
N LEU A 83 -9.52 7.41 10.14
CA LEU A 83 -9.60 5.96 10.04
C LEU A 83 -8.80 5.26 11.14
N MET A 84 -7.63 5.76 11.50
CA MET A 84 -6.84 5.21 12.61
C MET A 84 -7.52 5.45 13.96
N ALA A 85 -8.12 6.63 14.16
CA ALA A 85 -8.80 6.99 15.41
C ALA A 85 -10.07 6.15 15.65
N ALA A 86 -10.71 5.66 14.59
CA ALA A 86 -11.90 4.81 14.67
C ALA A 86 -11.59 3.31 14.88
N ARG A 87 -10.31 2.93 14.99
CA ARG A 87 -9.92 1.55 15.31
C ARG A 87 -10.32 1.15 16.74
N PRO A 88 -10.57 -0.14 17.00
CA PRO A 88 -10.54 -1.25 16.05
C PRO A 88 -11.84 -1.38 15.25
N TYR A 89 -11.72 -1.86 14.01
CA TYR A 89 -12.82 -2.30 13.17
C TYR A 89 -13.09 -3.78 13.38
N ASP A 90 -14.37 -4.15 13.45
CA ASP A 90 -14.82 -5.54 13.59
C ASP A 90 -14.55 -6.38 12.33
N SER A 91 -14.50 -5.75 11.16
CA SER A 91 -14.28 -6.40 9.86
C SER A 91 -13.81 -5.42 8.79
N ASN A 92 -13.35 -5.96 7.65
CA ASN A 92 -13.08 -5.16 6.46
C ASN A 92 -14.34 -4.41 5.98
N ASP A 93 -15.53 -5.00 6.08
CA ASP A 93 -16.78 -4.32 5.71
C ASP A 93 -17.09 -3.13 6.62
N ALA A 94 -16.79 -3.24 7.92
CA ALA A 94 -16.94 -2.13 8.86
C ALA A 94 -15.97 -0.97 8.53
N PHE A 95 -14.71 -1.30 8.18
CA PHE A 95 -13.73 -0.33 7.70
C PHE A 95 -14.19 0.35 6.40
N LEU A 96 -14.62 -0.43 5.40
CA LEU A 96 -15.09 0.09 4.11
C LEU A 96 -16.33 0.98 4.26
N SER A 97 -17.24 0.63 5.19
CA SER A 97 -18.40 1.46 5.52
C SER A 97 -17.96 2.82 6.08
N LYS A 98 -16.96 2.83 6.98
CA LYS A 98 -16.42 4.08 7.53
C LYS A 98 -15.71 4.90 6.46
N LEU A 99 -14.89 4.26 5.62
CA LEU A 99 -14.20 4.92 4.51
C LEU A 99 -15.18 5.58 3.52
N ALA A 100 -16.30 4.91 3.21
CA ALA A 100 -17.32 5.43 2.29
C ALA A 100 -18.02 6.72 2.79
N GLU A 101 -17.92 7.06 4.08
CA GLU A 101 -18.37 8.35 4.62
C GLU A 101 -17.41 9.50 4.29
N LEU A 102 -16.15 9.19 3.93
CA LEU A 102 -15.04 10.14 3.85
C LEU A 102 -14.52 10.38 2.43
N VAL A 103 -14.67 9.41 1.53
CA VAL A 103 -14.19 9.48 0.14
C VAL A 103 -15.33 9.41 -0.87
N SER A 104 -15.01 9.60 -2.15
CA SER A 104 -16.02 9.47 -3.22
C SER A 104 -16.55 8.03 -3.33
N PRO A 105 -17.77 7.82 -3.87
CA PRO A 105 -18.29 6.46 -4.08
C PRO A 105 -17.40 5.60 -5.00
N GLU A 106 -16.70 6.22 -5.95
CA GLU A 106 -15.76 5.52 -6.84
C GLU A 106 -14.54 5.02 -6.07
N ASP A 107 -13.94 5.88 -5.25
CA ASP A 107 -12.80 5.54 -4.40
C ASP A 107 -13.14 4.45 -3.38
N ALA A 108 -14.30 4.59 -2.73
CA ALA A 108 -14.79 3.61 -1.77
C ALA A 108 -15.00 2.23 -2.41
N ALA A 109 -15.52 2.18 -3.64
CA ALA A 109 -15.70 0.93 -4.37
C ALA A 109 -14.37 0.25 -4.72
N ALA A 110 -13.33 1.04 -5.05
CA ALA A 110 -12.00 0.52 -5.38
C ALA A 110 -11.22 0.01 -4.15
N ALA A 111 -11.45 0.60 -2.97
CA ALA A 111 -10.66 0.34 -1.75
C ALA A 111 -10.60 -1.12 -1.31
N SER A 112 -11.66 -1.91 -1.55
CA SER A 112 -11.69 -3.34 -1.20
C SER A 112 -10.55 -4.15 -1.81
N GLY A 113 -10.06 -3.76 -3.00
CA GLY A 113 -8.95 -4.41 -3.68
C GLY A 113 -7.58 -4.18 -3.04
N TYR A 114 -7.50 -3.26 -2.07
CA TYR A 114 -6.27 -2.90 -1.37
C TYR A 114 -6.17 -3.53 0.02
N LEU A 115 -7.24 -4.12 0.55
CA LEU A 115 -7.24 -4.65 1.91
C LEU A 115 -6.50 -5.98 2.00
N ALA A 116 -5.91 -6.25 3.16
CA ALA A 116 -5.49 -7.58 3.52
C ALA A 116 -6.71 -8.53 3.59
N GLN A 117 -6.54 -9.75 3.08
CA GLN A 117 -7.59 -10.79 3.08
C GLN A 117 -7.70 -11.51 4.42
#